data_AF-A0A371CWX9-F1
#
_entry.id   AF-A0A371CWX9-F1
#
_cell.length_a   1.000
_cell.length_b   1.000
_cell.length_c   1.000
_cell.angle_alpha   90.00
_cell.angle_beta   90.00
_cell.angle_gamma   90.00
#
_symmetry.space_group_name_H-M   'P 1'
#
loop_
_entity.id
_entity.type
_entity.pdbx_description
1 polymer ?
#
loop_
_entity_poly.entity_id
_entity_poly.type
_entity_poly.pdbx_seq_one_letter_code
_entity_poly.pdbx_strand_id
1 'polypeptide(L)'
;MAPSSWATTEEWDWLITRNQESADATKRGRYTPWFNGVSHDYFSMYPTWQRLYGDREQLTSEEEVVLAEAIKTRRRQLANWFHNHRSPARLARASPYAAAAALRKGGRKRAPQPREVYCRLFYDDEQKAAVQEELEDAAQTLGRKLTCEETMRITRSHIDRAFEGASEVVKDQVSARVAEEKESLITASRVDDLDREPTPEEYQAAIEAGPTVLHDMLKPVVKAHGWVCSLIAAGPCPEEGGEIRSYA
;
A
#
# COMPACT_ATOMS: atom_id res chain seq x y z
N MET A 1 -14.60 -16.78 -1.58
CA MET A 1 -14.64 -16.68 -0.11
C MET A 1 -13.44 -15.88 0.34
N ALA A 2 -13.61 -14.89 1.22
CA ALA A 2 -12.46 -14.17 1.78
C ALA A 2 -11.58 -15.15 2.58
N PRO A 3 -10.25 -15.05 2.50
CA PRO A 3 -9.36 -15.90 3.29
C PRO A 3 -9.71 -15.77 4.78
N SER A 4 -9.72 -16.90 5.49
CA SER A 4 -9.96 -16.92 6.92
C SER A 4 -8.91 -16.05 7.63
N SER A 5 -9.36 -15.23 8.57
CA SER A 5 -8.46 -14.40 9.37
C SER A 5 -7.46 -15.29 10.11
N TRP A 6 -6.19 -14.90 10.11
CA TRP A 6 -5.15 -15.67 10.79
C TRP A 6 -5.30 -15.62 12.32
N ALA A 7 -5.96 -14.59 12.85
CA ALA A 7 -6.22 -14.40 14.27
C ALA A 7 -7.72 -14.41 14.62
N THR A 8 -8.06 -14.94 15.79
CA THR A 8 -9.41 -14.89 16.38
C THR A 8 -9.72 -13.48 16.91
N THR A 9 -10.99 -13.19 17.20
CA THR A 9 -11.39 -11.89 17.77
C THR A 9 -10.65 -11.59 19.08
N GLU A 10 -10.50 -12.59 19.96
CA GLU A 10 -9.76 -12.43 21.22
C GLU A 10 -8.27 -12.17 21.00
N GLU A 11 -7.65 -12.87 20.03
CA GLU A 11 -6.26 -12.61 19.63
C GLU A 11 -6.11 -11.16 19.11
N TRP A 12 -7.11 -10.65 18.37
CA TRP A 12 -7.09 -9.26 17.89
C TRP A 12 -7.18 -8.24 19.03
N ASP A 13 -8.11 -8.42 19.96
CA ASP A 13 -8.29 -7.52 21.10
C ASP A 13 -7.02 -7.48 21.97
N TRP A 14 -6.38 -8.64 22.13
CA TRP A 14 -5.10 -8.77 22.81
C TRP A 14 -3.99 -7.97 22.14
N LEU A 15 -3.90 -8.02 20.81
CA LEU A 15 -2.93 -7.28 20.01
C LEU A 15 -3.16 -5.77 20.07
N ILE A 16 -4.42 -5.34 19.94
CA ILE A 16 -4.84 -3.93 19.99
C ILE A 16 -4.43 -3.31 21.32
N THR A 17 -4.67 -4.00 22.43
CA THR A 17 -4.34 -3.53 23.79
C THR A 17 -2.84 -3.24 23.95
N ARG A 18 -1.97 -4.02 23.29
CA ARG A 18 -0.50 -3.89 23.38
C ARG A 18 0.13 -2.99 22.33
N ASN A 19 -0.68 -2.40 21.43
CA ASN A 19 -0.15 -1.58 20.35
C ASN A 19 0.53 -0.31 20.85
N GLN A 20 0.02 0.29 21.94
CA GLN A 20 0.64 1.48 22.55
C GLN A 20 2.04 1.15 23.10
N GLU A 21 2.20 0.01 23.78
CA GLU A 21 3.49 -0.45 24.30
C GLU A 21 4.50 -0.68 23.17
N SER A 22 4.04 -1.19 22.02
CA SER A 22 4.86 -1.38 20.83
C SER A 22 5.45 -0.05 20.31
N ALA A 23 4.61 0.98 20.28
CA ALA A 23 5.02 2.32 19.87
C ALA A 23 6.06 2.91 20.84
N ASP A 24 5.85 2.74 22.14
CA ASP A 24 6.77 3.24 23.17
C ASP A 24 8.10 2.49 23.20
N ALA A 25 8.09 1.17 23.04
CA ALA A 25 9.30 0.36 22.93
C ALA A 25 10.14 0.79 21.72
N THR A 26 9.49 1.12 20.59
CA THR A 26 10.15 1.65 19.40
C THR A 26 10.81 3.00 19.67
N LYS A 27 10.08 3.96 20.26
CA LYS A 27 10.62 5.29 20.60
C LYS A 27 11.84 5.22 21.51
N ARG A 28 11.87 4.23 22.41
CA ARG A 28 12.95 4.01 23.38
C ARG A 28 14.07 3.10 22.86
N GLY A 29 14.04 2.69 21.59
CA GLY A 29 15.05 1.80 20.99
C GLY A 29 15.07 0.39 21.59
N ARG A 30 14.00 -0.04 22.26
CA ARG A 30 13.88 -1.33 22.98
C ARG A 30 12.87 -2.28 22.34
N TYR A 31 12.65 -2.15 21.03
CA TYR A 31 11.65 -2.94 20.31
C TYR A 31 11.92 -4.44 20.34
N THR A 32 13.16 -4.88 20.05
CA THR A 32 13.48 -6.31 19.98
C THR A 32 13.27 -7.04 21.31
N PRO A 33 13.79 -6.55 22.46
CA PRO A 33 13.51 -7.15 23.76
C PRO A 33 12.02 -7.18 24.09
N TRP A 34 11.30 -6.07 23.84
CA TRP A 34 9.85 -6.01 24.06
C TRP A 34 9.09 -7.03 23.20
N PHE A 35 9.40 -7.11 21.90
CA PHE A 35 8.73 -8.00 20.97
C PHE A 35 8.96 -9.47 21.32
N ASN A 36 10.15 -9.82 21.83
CA ASN A 36 10.42 -11.17 22.31
C ASN A 36 9.56 -11.52 23.54
N GLY A 37 9.40 -10.59 24.49
CA GLY A 37 8.52 -10.77 25.65
C GLY A 37 7.05 -10.91 25.23
N VAL A 38 6.56 -10.00 24.40
CA VAL A 38 5.18 -10.05 23.88
C VAL A 38 4.92 -11.32 23.06
N SER A 39 5.90 -11.77 22.25
CA SER A 39 5.75 -13.02 21.50
C SER A 39 5.65 -14.22 22.45
N HIS A 40 6.46 -14.25 23.51
CA HIS A 40 6.37 -15.29 24.53
C HIS A 40 4.99 -15.31 25.18
N ASP A 41 4.53 -14.16 25.68
CA ASP A 41 3.22 -14.03 26.31
C ASP A 41 2.08 -14.47 25.38
N TYR A 42 2.15 -14.07 24.10
CA TYR A 42 1.17 -14.49 23.09
C TYR A 42 1.13 -16.01 22.95
N PHE A 43 2.28 -16.68 22.81
CA PHE A 43 2.31 -18.14 22.64
C PHE A 43 1.98 -18.90 23.93
N SER A 44 2.14 -18.28 25.11
CA SER A 44 1.66 -18.84 26.37
C SER A 44 0.13 -18.80 26.48
N MET A 45 -0.52 -17.73 26.02
CA MET A 45 -1.98 -17.59 26.06
C MET A 45 -2.69 -18.28 24.88
N TYR A 46 -2.04 -18.30 23.72
CA TYR A 46 -2.59 -18.86 22.48
C TYR A 46 -1.61 -19.89 21.91
N PRO A 47 -1.53 -21.10 22.50
CA PRO A 47 -0.58 -22.10 22.06
C PRO A 47 -0.91 -22.58 20.64
N THR A 48 0.07 -22.44 19.73
CA THR A 48 -0.11 -22.81 18.32
C THR A 48 -0.45 -24.30 18.15
N TRP A 49 0.06 -25.17 19.03
CA TRP A 49 -0.20 -26.61 19.00
C TRP A 49 -1.67 -26.92 19.26
N GLN A 50 -2.31 -26.24 20.22
CA GLN A 50 -3.72 -26.46 20.55
C GLN A 50 -4.62 -26.13 19.35
N ARG A 51 -4.24 -25.14 18.54
CA ARG A 51 -4.97 -24.77 17.32
C ARG A 51 -4.80 -25.76 16.18
N LEU A 52 -3.63 -26.39 16.05
CA LEU A 52 -3.34 -27.34 14.98
C LEU A 52 -3.83 -28.76 15.32
N TYR A 53 -3.69 -29.17 16.57
CA TYR A 53 -3.83 -30.56 16.99
C TYR A 53 -4.85 -30.78 18.11
N GLY A 54 -5.50 -29.72 18.61
CA GLY A 54 -6.41 -29.81 19.77
C GLY A 54 -5.65 -30.18 21.04
N ASP A 55 -6.25 -31.01 21.87
CA ASP A 55 -5.68 -31.43 23.17
C ASP A 55 -4.71 -32.62 23.07
N ARG A 56 -4.14 -32.89 21.88
CA ARG A 56 -3.18 -33.98 21.68
C ARG A 56 -1.81 -33.59 22.22
N GLU A 57 -1.33 -34.32 23.23
CA GLU A 57 -0.02 -34.09 23.85
C GLU A 57 1.15 -34.78 23.13
N GLN A 58 0.88 -35.86 22.39
CA GLN A 58 1.91 -36.63 21.68
C GLN A 58 1.92 -36.28 20.19
N LEU A 59 2.92 -35.51 19.78
CA LEU A 59 3.18 -35.19 18.38
C LEU A 59 4.21 -36.16 17.78
N THR A 60 4.00 -36.53 16.53
CA THR A 60 5.01 -37.20 15.72
C THR A 60 6.11 -36.22 15.28
N SER A 61 7.28 -36.73 14.89
CA SER A 61 8.39 -35.89 14.41
C SER A 61 8.01 -35.03 13.18
N GLU A 62 7.13 -35.53 12.32
CA GLU A 62 6.61 -34.76 11.18
C GLU A 62 5.70 -33.62 11.64
N GLU A 63 4.83 -33.88 12.63
CA GLU A 63 3.96 -32.86 13.22
C GLU A 63 4.76 -31.79 13.99
N GLU A 64 5.87 -32.13 14.62
CA GLU A 64 6.78 -31.16 15.25
C GLU A 64 7.38 -30.17 14.25
N VAL A 65 7.74 -30.63 13.04
CA VAL A 65 8.25 -29.76 11.97
C VAL A 65 7.16 -28.77 11.53
N VAL A 66 5.94 -29.26 11.33
CA VAL A 66 4.78 -28.42 10.98
C VAL A 66 4.48 -27.41 12.08
N LEU A 67 4.54 -27.81 13.35
CA LEU A 67 4.37 -26.92 14.49
C LEU A 67 5.44 -25.82 14.53
N ALA A 68 6.71 -26.18 14.30
CA ALA A 68 7.80 -25.22 14.26
C ALA A 68 7.63 -24.19 13.12
N GLU A 69 7.19 -24.62 11.94
CA GLU A 69 6.88 -23.70 10.83
C GLU A 69 5.67 -22.80 11.14
N ALA A 70 4.64 -23.34 11.77
CA ALA A 70 3.47 -22.58 12.18
C ALA A 70 3.83 -21.49 13.21
N ILE A 71 4.66 -21.82 14.21
CA ILE A 71 5.17 -20.85 15.20
C ILE A 71 6.00 -19.76 14.51
N LYS A 72 6.90 -20.12 13.58
CA LYS A 72 7.68 -19.15 12.80
C LYS A 72 6.78 -18.21 12.00
N THR A 73 5.79 -18.78 11.32
CA THR A 73 4.81 -18.02 10.53
C THR A 73 4.01 -17.07 11.41
N ARG A 74 3.52 -17.56 12.56
CA ARG A 74 2.76 -16.75 13.52
C ARG A 74 3.60 -15.61 14.09
N ARG A 75 4.85 -15.87 14.47
CA ARG A 75 5.77 -14.83 14.95
C ARG A 75 6.01 -13.75 13.90
N ARG A 76 6.12 -14.12 12.61
CA ARG A 76 6.22 -13.17 11.49
C ARG A 76 4.95 -12.33 11.34
N GLN A 77 3.77 -12.94 11.46
CA GLN A 77 2.48 -12.23 11.42
C GLN A 77 2.38 -11.21 12.55
N LEU A 78 2.74 -11.58 13.78
CA LEU A 78 2.81 -10.68 14.93
C LEU A 78 3.76 -9.50 14.67
N ALA A 79 4.98 -9.78 14.20
CA ALA A 79 5.97 -8.75 13.90
C ALA A 79 5.46 -7.76 12.85
N ASN A 80 4.88 -8.27 11.76
CA ASN A 80 4.31 -7.45 10.70
C ASN A 80 3.13 -6.61 11.20
N TRP A 81 2.27 -7.21 12.03
CA TRP A 81 1.12 -6.50 12.59
C TRP A 81 1.58 -5.32 13.44
N PHE A 82 2.42 -5.54 14.45
CA PHE A 82 2.93 -4.45 15.30
C PHE A 82 3.72 -3.43 14.49
N HIS A 83 4.53 -3.86 13.51
CA HIS A 83 5.25 -2.93 12.64
C HIS A 83 4.30 -1.99 11.87
N ASN A 84 3.17 -2.52 11.38
CA ASN A 84 2.20 -1.76 10.61
C ASN A 84 1.31 -0.85 11.48
N HIS A 85 1.07 -1.24 12.74
CA HIS A 85 0.12 -0.56 13.63
C HIS A 85 0.78 0.34 14.70
N ARG A 86 2.10 0.28 14.90
CA ARG A 86 2.84 1.09 15.89
C ARG A 86 2.91 2.59 15.59
N SER A 87 2.48 3.04 14.42
CA SER A 87 2.51 4.46 14.04
C SER A 87 1.09 5.00 13.91
N PRO A 88 0.60 5.78 14.89
CA PRO A 88 -0.63 6.55 14.75
C PRO A 88 -0.56 7.45 13.52
N ALA A 89 0.63 7.93 13.14
CA ALA A 89 0.82 8.72 11.92
C ALA A 89 0.61 7.93 10.61
N ARG A 90 0.74 6.59 10.59
CA ARG A 90 0.32 5.78 9.42
C ARG A 90 -1.20 5.59 9.39
N LEU A 91 -1.85 5.48 10.54
CA LEU A 91 -3.32 5.51 10.63
C LEU A 91 -3.86 6.90 10.27
N ALA A 92 -3.17 7.97 10.70
CA ALA A 92 -3.43 9.35 10.32
C ALA A 92 -2.92 9.72 8.92
N ARG A 93 -2.41 8.78 8.12
CA ARG A 93 -2.39 8.97 6.65
C ARG A 93 -3.77 8.73 6.04
N ALA A 94 -4.75 8.31 6.83
CA ALA A 94 -6.17 8.59 6.61
C ALA A 94 -6.57 9.92 7.29
N SER A 95 -5.67 10.91 7.31
CA SER A 95 -5.96 12.27 7.77
C SER A 95 -6.97 12.91 6.80
N PRO A 96 -7.79 13.88 7.25
CA PRO A 96 -8.56 14.75 6.36
C PRO A 96 -7.70 15.38 5.24
N TYR A 97 -6.38 15.54 5.43
CA TYR A 97 -5.46 15.94 4.36
C TYR A 97 -5.32 14.89 3.25
N ALA A 98 -5.36 13.60 3.58
CA ALA A 98 -5.36 12.53 2.59
C ALA A 98 -6.72 12.38 1.89
N ALA A 99 -7.82 12.69 2.58
CA ALA A 99 -9.15 12.80 1.98
C ALA A 99 -9.23 14.02 1.04
N ALA A 100 -8.69 15.18 1.44
CA ALA A 100 -8.57 16.37 0.60
C ALA A 100 -7.64 16.15 -0.60
N ALA A 101 -6.51 15.46 -0.40
CA ALA A 101 -5.60 15.07 -1.48
C ALA A 101 -6.15 13.93 -2.37
N ALA A 102 -7.17 13.17 -1.91
CA ALA A 102 -7.90 12.21 -2.71
C ALA A 102 -9.06 12.85 -3.50
N LEU A 103 -9.66 13.92 -2.96
CA LEU A 103 -10.64 14.77 -3.64
C LEU A 103 -10.01 15.54 -4.81
N ARG A 104 -8.75 15.97 -4.68
CA ARG A 104 -8.01 16.60 -5.78
C ARG A 104 -7.48 15.53 -6.73
N LYS A 105 -7.76 15.71 -8.03
CA LYS A 105 -7.49 14.78 -9.14
C LYS A 105 -6.11 14.10 -9.04
N GLY A 106 -6.11 12.88 -8.51
CA GLY A 106 -4.94 12.00 -8.48
C GLY A 106 -3.95 12.34 -7.38
N GLY A 107 -4.05 11.63 -6.25
CA GLY A 107 -3.11 11.74 -5.14
C GLY A 107 -1.64 11.70 -5.56
N ARG A 108 -0.77 12.24 -4.71
CA ARG A 108 0.66 12.48 -4.95
C ARG A 108 1.34 11.35 -5.74
N LYS A 109 1.47 11.53 -7.06
CA LYS A 109 2.15 10.58 -7.94
C LYS A 109 3.65 10.59 -7.60
N ARG A 110 4.25 9.42 -7.52
CA ARG A 110 5.71 9.30 -7.38
C ARG A 110 6.36 9.78 -8.68
N ALA A 111 7.51 10.43 -8.57
CA ALA A 111 8.30 10.76 -9.76
C ALA A 111 8.66 9.47 -10.51
N PRO A 112 8.57 9.49 -11.85
CA PRO A 112 8.88 8.32 -12.66
C PRO A 112 10.36 7.97 -12.53
N GLN A 113 10.69 6.68 -12.62
CA GLN A 113 12.07 6.23 -12.72
C GLN A 113 12.57 6.39 -14.17
N PRO A 114 13.89 6.60 -14.41
CA PRO A 114 14.45 6.66 -15.76
C PRO A 114 14.07 5.46 -16.64
N ARG A 115 14.11 4.24 -16.08
CA ARG A 115 13.65 3.03 -16.77
C ARG A 115 12.19 3.07 -17.21
N GLU A 116 11.31 3.69 -16.41
CA GLU A 116 9.88 3.81 -16.73
C GLU A 116 9.67 4.80 -17.88
N VAL A 117 10.41 5.91 -17.87
CA VAL A 117 10.39 6.90 -18.96
C VAL A 117 10.99 6.32 -20.24
N TYR A 118 12.11 5.60 -20.14
CA TYR A 118 12.70 4.88 -21.26
C TYR A 118 11.70 3.89 -21.87
N CYS A 119 11.01 3.10 -21.03
CA CYS A 119 10.01 2.17 -21.56
C CYS A 119 8.87 2.88 -22.30
N ARG A 120 8.40 4.03 -21.80
CA ARG A 120 7.33 4.79 -22.47
C ARG A 120 7.75 5.32 -23.84
N LEU A 121 9.03 5.68 -24.00
CA LEU A 121 9.54 6.35 -25.20
C LEU A 121 10.12 5.36 -26.22
N PHE A 122 10.73 4.27 -25.77
CA PHE A 122 11.59 3.40 -26.59
C PHE A 122 11.28 1.90 -26.45
N TYR A 123 10.25 1.51 -25.69
CA TYR A 123 9.81 0.10 -25.64
C TYR A 123 8.87 -0.21 -26.80
N ASP A 124 9.46 -0.32 -27.98
CA ASP A 124 8.79 -0.68 -29.22
C ASP A 124 8.51 -2.19 -29.32
N ASP A 125 7.92 -2.60 -30.44
CA ASP A 125 7.58 -4.00 -30.67
C ASP A 125 8.81 -4.90 -30.87
N GLU A 126 9.96 -4.32 -31.25
CA GLU A 126 11.23 -5.05 -31.34
C GLU A 126 11.75 -5.43 -29.95
N GLN A 127 11.75 -4.49 -29.01
CA GLN A 127 12.12 -4.76 -27.62
C GLN A 127 11.16 -5.75 -26.95
N LYS A 128 9.86 -5.69 -27.27
CA LYS A 128 8.88 -6.68 -26.79
C LYS A 128 9.18 -8.07 -27.32
N ALA A 129 9.47 -8.20 -28.62
CA ALA A 129 9.80 -9.48 -29.24
C ALA A 129 11.06 -10.09 -28.62
N ALA A 130 12.12 -9.29 -28.43
CA ALA A 130 13.36 -9.75 -27.80
C ALA A 130 13.15 -10.22 -26.35
N VAL A 131 12.33 -9.50 -25.56
CA VAL A 131 11.97 -9.93 -24.19
C VAL A 131 11.17 -11.24 -24.23
N GLN A 132 10.24 -11.39 -25.18
CA GLN A 132 9.44 -12.60 -25.29
C GLN A 132 10.30 -13.82 -25.64
N GLU A 133 11.26 -13.67 -26.55
CA GLU A 133 12.24 -14.71 -26.88
C GLU A 133 13.07 -15.11 -25.65
N GLU A 134 13.60 -14.15 -24.89
CA GLU A 134 14.38 -14.43 -23.67
C GLU A 134 13.54 -15.14 -22.59
N LEU A 135 12.25 -14.80 -22.49
CA LEU A 135 11.32 -15.49 -21.57
C LEU A 135 11.01 -16.92 -22.02
N GLU A 136 10.86 -17.15 -23.32
CA GLU A 136 10.62 -18.48 -23.89
C GLU A 136 11.84 -19.39 -23.73
N ASP A 137 13.05 -18.88 -24.01
CA ASP A 137 14.32 -19.58 -23.82
C ASP A 137 14.54 -19.96 -22.35
N ALA A 138 14.27 -19.02 -21.43
CA ALA A 138 14.38 -19.28 -20.00
C ALA A 138 13.35 -20.32 -19.51
N ALA A 139 12.12 -20.28 -20.03
CA ALA A 139 11.10 -21.28 -19.71
C ALA A 139 11.47 -22.66 -20.26
N GLN A 140 12.03 -22.73 -21.47
CA GLN A 140 12.48 -23.97 -22.10
C GLN A 140 13.67 -24.58 -21.35
N THR A 141 14.65 -23.76 -20.95
CA THR A 141 15.83 -24.19 -20.19
C THR A 141 15.44 -24.78 -18.83
N LEU A 142 14.44 -24.20 -18.17
CA LEU A 142 13.96 -24.69 -16.88
C LEU A 142 12.95 -25.86 -17.01
N GLY A 143 12.43 -26.13 -18.21
CA GLY A 143 11.40 -27.14 -18.45
C GLY A 143 10.08 -26.87 -17.73
N ARG A 144 9.85 -25.63 -17.28
CA ARG A 144 8.63 -25.21 -16.56
C ARG A 144 8.28 -23.77 -16.90
N LYS A 145 7.04 -23.38 -16.61
CA LYS A 145 6.64 -21.97 -16.67
C LYS A 145 7.43 -21.15 -15.65
N LEU A 146 7.84 -19.95 -16.06
CA LEU A 146 8.47 -18.96 -15.19
C LEU A 146 7.48 -18.49 -14.14
N THR A 147 8.00 -18.24 -12.94
CA THR A 147 7.25 -17.53 -11.90
C THR A 147 7.16 -16.05 -12.24
N CYS A 148 6.16 -15.35 -11.68
CA CYS A 148 5.99 -13.91 -11.88
C CYS A 148 7.25 -13.13 -11.51
N GLU A 149 7.95 -13.52 -10.44
CA GLU A 149 9.20 -12.90 -10.01
C GLU A 149 10.33 -13.10 -11.04
N GLU A 150 10.47 -14.30 -11.60
CA GLU A 150 11.46 -14.60 -12.63
C GLU A 150 11.19 -13.81 -13.92
N THR A 151 9.95 -13.78 -14.39
CA THR A 151 9.53 -12.99 -15.55
C THR A 151 9.85 -11.51 -15.35
N MET A 152 9.44 -10.93 -14.21
CA MET A 152 9.70 -9.53 -13.91
C MET A 152 11.19 -9.21 -13.84
N ARG A 153 12.00 -10.12 -13.30
CA ARG A 153 13.46 -9.96 -13.21
C ARG A 153 14.09 -9.96 -14.61
N ILE A 154 13.72 -10.91 -15.47
CA ILE A 154 14.24 -11.01 -16.84
C ILE A 154 13.89 -9.75 -17.63
N THR A 155 12.60 -9.37 -17.66
CA THR A 155 12.17 -8.17 -18.38
C THR A 155 12.87 -6.91 -17.89
N ARG A 156 13.03 -6.73 -16.57
CA ARG A 156 13.76 -5.57 -16.02
C ARG A 156 15.24 -5.58 -16.42
N SER A 157 15.90 -6.73 -16.30
CA SER A 157 17.30 -6.86 -16.68
C SER A 157 17.53 -6.61 -18.18
N HIS A 158 16.59 -6.98 -19.05
CA HIS A 158 16.65 -6.65 -20.46
C HIS A 158 16.55 -5.15 -20.69
N ILE A 159 15.55 -4.50 -20.10
CA ILE A 159 15.33 -3.05 -20.21
C ILE A 159 16.55 -2.27 -19.69
N ASP A 160 17.10 -2.67 -18.55
CA ASP A 160 18.26 -1.99 -17.95
C ASP A 160 19.49 -2.11 -18.86
N ARG A 161 19.75 -3.30 -19.43
CA ARG A 161 20.80 -3.50 -20.45
C ARG A 161 20.57 -2.66 -21.71
N ALA A 162 19.34 -2.62 -22.21
CA ALA A 162 18.98 -1.85 -23.39
C ALA A 162 19.16 -0.34 -23.16
N PHE A 163 18.83 0.14 -21.96
CA PHE A 163 19.03 1.53 -21.57
C PHE A 163 20.52 1.88 -21.38
N GLU A 164 21.30 1.01 -20.75
CA GLU A 164 22.75 1.21 -20.57
C GLU A 164 23.49 1.23 -21.92
N GLY A 165 23.10 0.36 -22.84
CA GLY A 165 23.64 0.27 -24.20
C GLY A 165 23.08 1.30 -25.18
N ALA A 166 22.06 2.09 -24.78
CA ALA A 166 21.49 3.13 -25.64
C ALA A 166 22.49 4.26 -25.89
N SER A 167 22.29 5.00 -26.99
CA SER A 167 23.11 6.17 -27.30
C SER A 167 22.95 7.26 -26.25
N GLU A 168 23.99 8.08 -26.07
CA GLU A 168 23.96 9.20 -25.13
C GLU A 168 22.80 10.17 -25.42
N VAL A 169 22.43 10.35 -26.69
CA VAL A 169 21.26 11.15 -27.09
C VAL A 169 19.95 10.61 -26.48
N VAL A 170 19.78 9.29 -26.44
CA VAL A 170 18.60 8.65 -25.84
C VAL A 170 18.61 8.81 -24.33
N LYS A 171 19.78 8.65 -23.69
CA LYS A 171 19.93 8.85 -22.24
C LYS A 171 19.63 10.29 -21.83
N ASP A 172 20.07 11.27 -22.63
CA ASP A 172 19.78 12.68 -22.42
C ASP A 172 18.30 13.00 -22.59
N GLN A 173 17.63 12.42 -23.59
CA GLN A 173 16.18 12.57 -23.76
C GLN A 173 15.40 12.00 -22.58
N VAL A 174 15.77 10.83 -22.09
CA VAL A 174 15.14 10.20 -20.93
C VAL A 174 15.38 11.05 -19.68
N SER A 175 16.61 11.53 -19.45
CA SER A 175 16.94 12.34 -18.27
C SER A 175 16.20 13.69 -18.27
N ALA A 176 16.10 14.35 -19.43
CA ALA A 176 15.34 15.58 -19.60
C ALA A 176 13.85 15.37 -19.29
N ARG A 177 13.25 14.27 -19.77
CA ARG A 177 11.84 13.93 -19.49
C ARG A 177 11.60 13.58 -18.01
N VAL A 178 12.53 12.87 -17.37
CA VAL A 178 12.45 12.61 -15.93
C VAL A 178 12.51 13.92 -15.14
N ALA A 179 13.38 14.86 -15.54
CA ALA A 179 13.47 16.17 -14.91
C ALA A 179 12.18 16.97 -15.09
N GLU A 180 11.61 17.02 -16.30
CA GLU A 180 10.33 17.67 -16.61
C GLU A 180 9.16 17.08 -15.81
N GLU A 181 9.02 15.74 -15.77
CA GLU A 181 7.98 15.09 -14.96
C GLU A 181 8.20 15.33 -13.46
N LYS A 182 9.45 15.37 -12.99
CA LYS A 182 9.75 15.68 -11.59
C LYS A 182 9.45 17.14 -11.25
N GLU A 183 9.77 18.08 -12.13
CA GLU A 183 9.47 19.50 -11.94
C GLU A 183 7.98 19.78 -12.01
N SER A 184 7.24 19.15 -12.93
CA SER A 184 5.79 19.27 -12.97
C SER A 184 5.13 18.68 -11.71
N LEU A 185 5.66 17.58 -11.15
CA LEU A 185 5.20 17.05 -9.87
C LEU A 185 5.55 17.95 -8.68
N ILE A 186 6.73 18.57 -8.68
CA ILE A 186 7.12 19.54 -7.64
C ILE A 186 6.25 20.78 -7.75
N THR A 187 6.00 21.28 -8.95
CA THR A 187 5.14 22.44 -9.21
C THR A 187 3.70 22.13 -8.82
N ALA A 188 3.14 20.99 -9.25
CA ALA A 188 1.82 20.54 -8.83
C ALA A 188 1.73 20.36 -7.30
N SER A 189 2.80 19.88 -6.66
CA SER A 189 2.86 19.75 -5.19
C SER A 189 3.06 21.09 -4.46
N ARG A 190 3.61 22.12 -5.12
CA ARG A 190 3.76 23.49 -4.58
C ARG A 190 2.51 24.32 -4.78
N VAL A 191 1.74 24.05 -5.84
CA VAL A 191 0.42 24.66 -6.12
C VAL A 191 -0.69 23.99 -5.29
N ASP A 192 -0.36 22.97 -4.50
CA ASP A 192 -1.19 22.49 -3.39
C ASP A 192 -1.16 23.48 -2.19
N ASP A 193 -1.08 24.78 -2.49
CA ASP A 193 -1.42 25.86 -1.56
C ASP A 193 -2.90 25.66 -1.21
N LEU A 194 -3.15 25.32 0.05
CA LEU A 194 -4.49 25.41 0.64
C LEU A 194 -5.04 26.86 0.55
N ASP A 195 -4.16 27.82 0.27
CA ASP A 195 -4.45 29.24 0.15
C ASP A 195 -4.71 29.71 -1.31
N ARG A 196 -4.55 28.83 -2.32
CA ARG A 196 -4.96 29.16 -3.70
C ARG A 196 -6.48 29.03 -3.82
N GLU A 197 -7.13 30.08 -4.31
CA GLU A 197 -8.53 30.00 -4.72
C GLU A 197 -8.70 28.97 -5.86
N PRO A 198 -9.46 27.89 -5.65
CA PRO A 198 -9.75 26.91 -6.69
C PRO A 198 -10.43 27.55 -7.90
N THR A 199 -10.19 27.00 -9.09
CA THR A 199 -10.96 27.43 -10.27
C THR A 199 -12.42 26.98 -10.16
N PRO A 200 -13.36 27.63 -10.87
CA PRO A 200 -14.76 27.18 -10.95
C PRO A 200 -14.90 25.69 -11.30
N GLU A 201 -14.08 25.19 -12.23
CA GLU A 201 -14.06 23.78 -12.62
C GLU A 201 -13.56 22.86 -11.49
N GLU A 202 -12.57 23.30 -10.71
CA GLU A 202 -12.06 22.57 -9.55
C GLU A 202 -13.10 22.51 -8.42
N TYR A 203 -13.85 23.59 -8.20
CA TYR A 203 -14.97 23.61 -7.25
C TYR A 203 -16.05 22.60 -7.65
N GLN A 204 -16.46 22.59 -8.92
CA GLN A 204 -17.47 21.66 -9.41
C GLN A 204 -17.01 20.21 -9.26
N ALA A 205 -15.79 19.90 -9.67
CA ALA A 205 -15.22 18.56 -9.50
C ALA A 205 -15.15 18.12 -8.03
N ALA A 206 -14.85 19.05 -7.11
CA ALA A 206 -14.86 18.78 -5.68
C ALA A 206 -16.27 18.56 -5.12
N ILE A 207 -17.27 19.30 -5.60
CA ILE A 207 -18.69 19.10 -5.27
C ILE A 207 -19.14 17.71 -5.71
N GLU A 208 -18.83 17.30 -6.94
CA GLU A 208 -19.19 15.99 -7.50
C GLU A 208 -18.48 14.83 -6.77
N ALA A 209 -17.20 15.00 -6.43
CA ALA A 209 -16.44 13.98 -5.71
C ALA A 209 -16.77 13.92 -4.21
N GLY A 210 -17.30 15.02 -3.65
CA GLY A 210 -17.59 15.22 -2.24
C GLY A 210 -18.38 14.07 -1.59
N PRO A 211 -19.56 13.68 -2.12
CA PRO A 211 -20.37 12.62 -1.56
C PRO A 211 -19.62 11.29 -1.41
N THR A 212 -18.85 10.89 -2.43
CA THR A 212 -18.10 9.63 -2.42
C THR A 212 -17.03 9.65 -1.33
N VAL A 213 -16.27 10.74 -1.22
CA VAL A 213 -15.20 10.85 -0.22
C VAL A 213 -15.75 10.93 1.19
N LEU A 214 -16.82 11.70 1.41
CA LEU A 214 -17.47 11.80 2.72
C LEU A 214 -18.09 10.47 3.14
N HIS A 215 -18.72 9.76 2.20
CA HIS A 215 -19.22 8.41 2.43
C HIS A 215 -18.09 7.46 2.84
N ASP A 216 -16.99 7.43 2.09
CA ASP A 216 -15.86 6.54 2.39
C ASP A 216 -15.17 6.90 3.71
N MET A 217 -15.18 8.18 4.10
CA MET A 217 -14.68 8.65 5.38
C MET A 217 -15.60 8.24 6.56
N LEU A 218 -16.92 8.34 6.39
CA LEU A 218 -17.90 8.07 7.44
C LEU A 218 -18.27 6.58 7.56
N LYS A 219 -18.15 5.81 6.48
CA LYS A 219 -18.50 4.38 6.42
C LYS A 219 -17.82 3.52 7.51
N PRO A 220 -16.52 3.69 7.83
CA PRO A 220 -15.89 2.95 8.92
C PRO A 220 -16.50 3.30 10.29
N VAL A 221 -16.84 4.57 10.52
CA VAL A 221 -17.43 5.06 11.78
C VAL A 221 -18.83 4.48 11.97
N VAL A 222 -19.66 4.56 10.93
CA VAL A 222 -21.02 3.95 10.89
C VAL A 222 -20.93 2.46 11.19
N LYS A 223 -20.01 1.74 10.55
CA LYS A 223 -19.85 0.29 10.75
C LYS A 223 -19.32 -0.07 12.14
N ALA A 224 -18.39 0.72 12.70
CA ALA A 224 -17.77 0.42 13.99
C ALA A 224 -18.70 0.73 15.17
N HIS A 225 -19.51 1.79 15.06
CA HIS A 225 -20.31 2.30 16.18
C HIS A 225 -21.82 2.12 16.00
N GLY A 226 -22.28 1.63 14.85
CA GLY A 226 -23.72 1.51 14.55
C GLY A 226 -24.43 2.86 14.40
N TRP A 227 -23.68 3.92 14.12
CA TRP A 227 -24.23 5.28 14.00
C TRP A 227 -24.94 5.47 12.67
N VAL A 228 -25.94 6.34 12.67
CA VAL A 228 -26.52 6.90 11.45
C VAL A 228 -26.04 8.33 11.33
N CYS A 229 -25.30 8.63 10.26
CA CYS A 229 -24.79 9.97 10.00
C CYS A 229 -25.56 10.57 8.83
N SER A 230 -26.02 11.82 8.97
CA SER A 230 -26.53 12.63 7.87
C SER A 230 -25.63 13.87 7.74
N LEU A 231 -25.19 14.18 6.52
CA LEU A 231 -24.36 15.34 6.25
C LEU A 231 -25.05 16.20 5.20
N ILE A 232 -25.25 17.47 5.50
CA ILE A 232 -25.80 18.45 4.58
C ILE A 232 -24.75 19.53 4.40
N ALA A 233 -24.34 19.77 3.16
CA ALA A 233 -23.41 20.83 2.79
C ALA A 233 -24.13 21.78 1.82
N ALA A 234 -23.99 23.09 2.02
CA ALA A 234 -24.52 24.09 1.10
C ALA A 234 -23.44 25.06 0.67
N GLY A 235 -23.44 25.44 -0.61
CA GLY A 235 -22.44 26.32 -1.18
C GLY A 235 -22.77 26.77 -2.59
N PRO A 236 -22.01 27.73 -3.14
CA PRO A 236 -22.19 28.22 -4.50
C PRO A 236 -21.86 27.13 -5.53
N CYS A 237 -22.74 26.91 -6.49
CA CYS A 237 -22.57 25.98 -7.60
C CYS A 237 -22.05 26.74 -8.84
N PRO A 238 -20.81 26.50 -9.31
CA PRO A 238 -20.25 27.21 -10.45
C PRO A 238 -21.03 27.03 -11.76
N GLU A 239 -21.62 25.86 -12.00
CA GLU A 239 -22.41 25.58 -13.21
C GLU A 239 -23.71 26.41 -13.29
N GLU A 240 -24.17 26.92 -12.15
CA GLU A 240 -25.40 27.72 -12.04
C GLU A 240 -25.08 29.19 -11.74
N GLY A 241 -23.92 29.66 -12.19
CA GLY A 241 -23.53 31.05 -12.01
C GLY A 241 -23.30 31.45 -10.55
N GLY A 242 -23.04 30.48 -9.66
CA GLY A 242 -22.78 30.72 -8.25
C GLY A 242 -24.01 30.72 -7.34
N GLU A 243 -25.17 30.24 -7.81
CA GLU A 243 -26.34 30.04 -6.95
C GLU A 243 -26.05 29.05 -5.82
N ILE A 244 -26.61 29.31 -4.63
CA ILE A 244 -26.41 28.45 -3.45
C ILE A 244 -27.26 27.18 -3.61
N ARG A 245 -26.60 26.03 -3.63
CA ARG A 245 -27.25 24.71 -3.58
C ARG A 245 -26.88 23.95 -2.33
N SER A 246 -27.83 23.13 -1.87
CA SER A 246 -27.61 22.15 -0.81
C SER A 246 -27.45 20.76 -1.39
N TYR A 247 -26.44 20.04 -0.91
CA TYR A 247 -26.16 18.64 -1.19
C TYR A 247 -26.30 17.87 0.13
N ALA A 248 -26.99 16.73 0.11
CA ALA A 248 -27.26 15.87 1.26
C ALA A 248 -26.98 14.40 0.92
#